data_AF-A0AAV6CWS0-F1
#
_entry.id   AF-A0AAV6CWS0-F1
#
_cell.length_a   1.000
_cell.length_b   1.000
_cell.length_c   1.000
_cell.angle_alpha   90.00
_cell.angle_beta   90.00
_cell.angle_gamma   90.00
#
_symmetry.space_group_name_H-M   'P 1'
#
loop_
_entity.id
_entity.type
_entity.pdbx_description
1 polymer ?
#
loop_
_entity_poly.entity_id
_entity_poly.type
_entity_poly.pdbx_seq_one_letter_code
_entity_poly.pdbx_strand_id
1 'polypeptide(L)'
;NPEKVKNDKGEPMWPDIGHFAIPDGPGGRTPPYAVAFSHGLMKYSRNQKAAKEFLRWFHGKDVFGKWFEIENGYAVGATTSWENNPMWERLDDSLKPFRTSPRGTRMLGHAGPPTAKATEVYTKYIITDMYAKAAQGTPPADAVKWAEGELKKIYEA
;
A
#
# COMPACT_ATOMS: atom_id res chain seq x y z
N ASN A 1 16.01 7.83 -17.64
CA ASN A 1 17.19 8.21 -18.46
C ASN A 1 18.10 6.99 -18.56
N PRO A 2 17.82 6.09 -19.52
CA PRO A 2 18.46 4.77 -19.60
C PRO A 2 19.96 4.84 -19.86
N GLU A 3 20.47 5.96 -20.36
CA GLU A 3 21.90 6.16 -20.60
C GLU A 3 22.69 6.53 -19.33
N LYS A 4 22.01 7.01 -18.29
CA LYS A 4 22.64 7.41 -17.02
C LYS A 4 22.79 6.27 -16.01
N VAL A 5 21.95 5.24 -16.11
CA VAL A 5 21.92 4.13 -15.14
C VAL A 5 22.22 2.85 -15.88
N LYS A 6 23.47 2.39 -15.74
CA LYS A 6 24.02 1.24 -16.45
C LYS A 6 24.38 0.13 -15.47
N ASN A 7 24.31 -1.11 -15.93
CA ASN A 7 24.83 -2.27 -15.20
C ASN A 7 26.37 -2.37 -15.34
N ASP A 8 26.96 -3.39 -14.73
CA ASP A 8 28.42 -3.63 -14.75
C ASP A 8 28.99 -3.88 -16.17
N LYS A 9 28.12 -4.13 -17.15
CA LYS A 9 28.47 -4.33 -18.57
C LYS A 9 28.31 -3.05 -19.40
N GLY A 10 27.85 -1.95 -18.80
CA GLY A 10 27.61 -0.68 -19.49
C GLY A 10 26.29 -0.61 -20.26
N GLU A 11 25.42 -1.61 -20.12
CA GLU A 11 24.09 -1.68 -20.73
C GLU A 11 23.05 -0.95 -19.85
N PRO A 12 21.91 -0.47 -20.38
CA PRO A 12 20.85 0.08 -19.55
C PRO A 12 20.42 -0.92 -18.47
N MET A 13 20.28 -0.48 -17.22
CA MET A 13 19.99 -1.36 -16.08
C MET A 13 18.54 -1.83 -16.01
N TRP A 14 17.60 -1.09 -16.62
CA TRP A 14 16.16 -1.36 -16.47
C TRP A 14 15.68 -2.76 -16.91
N PRO A 15 16.29 -3.46 -17.90
CA PRO A 15 15.91 -4.83 -18.26
C PRO A 15 16.24 -5.85 -17.15
N ASP A 16 17.18 -5.53 -16.26
CA ASP A 16 17.58 -6.39 -15.14
C ASP A 16 16.68 -6.16 -13.89
N ILE A 17 15.66 -5.29 -13.99
CA ILE A 17 14.75 -4.95 -12.88
C ILE A 17 13.42 -5.69 -13.06
N GLY A 18 13.03 -6.44 -12.03
CA GLY A 18 11.72 -7.11 -11.96
C GLY A 18 10.99 -6.82 -10.65
N HIS A 19 9.66 -6.88 -10.69
CA HIS A 19 8.81 -6.85 -9.51
C HIS A 19 8.09 -8.18 -9.34
N PHE A 20 7.99 -8.65 -8.11
CA PHE A 20 7.35 -9.90 -7.76
C PHE A 20 6.54 -9.73 -6.47
N ALA A 21 5.58 -10.64 -6.26
CA ALA A 21 4.81 -10.65 -5.02
C ALA A 21 5.73 -10.93 -3.82
N ILE A 22 5.35 -10.40 -2.65
CA ILE A 22 6.05 -10.72 -1.40
C ILE A 22 6.00 -12.26 -1.22
N PRO A 23 7.15 -12.92 -0.98
CA PRO A 23 7.19 -14.36 -0.81
C PRO A 23 6.25 -14.83 0.31
N ASP A 24 5.60 -15.97 0.08
CA ASP A 24 4.74 -16.60 1.08
C ASP A 24 5.58 -17.07 2.27
N GLY A 25 5.03 -16.87 3.46
CA GLY A 25 5.65 -17.30 4.71
C GLY A 25 5.15 -18.67 5.17
N PRO A 26 5.67 -19.20 6.29
CA PRO A 26 5.21 -20.46 6.87
C PRO A 26 3.73 -20.45 7.29
N GLY A 27 3.13 -19.26 7.45
CA GLY A 27 1.70 -19.06 7.71
C GLY A 27 0.84 -18.90 6.45
N GLY A 28 1.39 -19.16 5.26
CA GLY A 28 0.73 -18.99 3.97
C GLY A 28 0.99 -17.63 3.33
N ARG A 29 0.02 -17.16 2.55
CA ARG A 29 0.18 -15.97 1.69
C ARG A 29 0.52 -14.72 2.49
N THR A 30 1.61 -14.06 2.15
CA THR A 30 2.04 -12.83 2.82
C THR A 30 1.25 -11.63 2.28
N PRO A 31 0.43 -10.97 3.11
CA PRO A 31 -0.39 -9.86 2.68
C PRO A 31 0.48 -8.61 2.44
N PRO A 32 0.35 -7.93 1.29
CA PRO A 32 0.96 -6.62 1.12
C PRO A 32 0.26 -5.57 1.99
N TYR A 33 0.96 -4.46 2.23
CA TYR A 33 0.39 -3.23 2.76
C TYR A 33 0.19 -2.24 1.61
N ALA A 34 -0.96 -1.56 1.56
CA ALA A 34 -1.18 -0.43 0.67
C ALA A 34 -1.92 0.68 1.39
N VAL A 35 -1.60 1.91 1.02
CA VAL A 35 -2.29 3.11 1.50
C VAL A 35 -3.50 3.36 0.63
N ALA A 36 -4.69 3.35 1.23
CA ALA A 36 -5.92 3.68 0.52
C ALA A 36 -6.10 5.21 0.45
N PHE A 37 -6.14 5.76 -0.76
CA PHE A 37 -6.50 7.16 -0.99
C PHE A 37 -8.02 7.28 -1.10
N SER A 38 -8.63 8.02 -0.19
CA SER A 38 -10.08 8.16 -0.09
C SER A 38 -10.51 9.62 0.00
N HIS A 39 -11.68 9.92 -0.55
CA HIS A 39 -12.30 11.26 -0.45
C HIS A 39 -13.44 11.22 0.58
N GLY A 40 -13.36 12.10 1.58
CA GLY A 40 -14.41 12.28 2.58
C GLY A 40 -15.25 13.52 2.30
N LEU A 41 -16.58 13.39 2.37
CA LEU A 41 -17.50 14.53 2.39
C LEU A 41 -17.96 14.78 3.82
N MET A 42 -17.50 15.89 4.39
CA MET A 42 -17.84 16.29 5.75
C MET A 42 -19.34 16.59 5.88
N LYS A 43 -20.00 16.02 6.89
CA LYS A 43 -21.46 16.14 7.10
C LYS A 43 -21.94 17.58 7.30
N TYR A 44 -21.07 18.45 7.82
CA TYR A 44 -21.38 19.86 8.06
C TYR A 44 -21.27 20.75 6.81
N SER A 45 -20.79 20.22 5.67
CA SER A 45 -20.71 21.01 4.44
C SER A 45 -22.10 21.43 4.00
N ARG A 46 -22.26 22.72 3.66
CA ARG A 46 -23.52 23.26 3.11
C ARG A 46 -23.78 22.80 1.67
N ASN A 47 -22.76 22.26 0.98
CA ASN A 47 -22.81 21.89 -0.44
C ASN A 47 -22.89 20.37 -0.64
N GLN A 48 -23.71 19.66 0.17
CA GLN A 48 -23.80 18.19 0.14
C GLN A 48 -24.13 17.62 -1.23
N LYS A 49 -25.15 18.17 -1.90
CA LYS A 49 -25.63 17.67 -3.21
C LYS A 49 -24.55 17.83 -4.27
N ALA A 50 -24.05 19.06 -4.46
CA ALA A 50 -23.03 19.38 -5.44
C ALA A 50 -21.73 18.59 -5.21
N ALA A 51 -21.28 18.43 -3.96
CA ALA A 51 -20.08 17.65 -3.67
C ALA A 51 -20.24 16.16 -4.00
N LYS A 52 -21.41 15.56 -3.72
CA LYS A 52 -21.69 14.16 -4.12
C LYS A 52 -21.74 13.99 -5.63
N GLU A 53 -22.34 14.94 -6.34
CA GLU A 53 -22.38 14.95 -7.81
C GLU A 53 -20.97 15.09 -8.41
N PHE A 54 -20.15 15.99 -7.86
CA PHE A 54 -18.75 16.13 -8.22
C PHE A 54 -17.96 14.83 -8.00
N LEU A 55 -18.05 14.22 -6.81
CA LEU A 55 -17.33 12.98 -6.54
C LEU A 55 -17.78 11.84 -7.47
N ARG A 56 -19.08 11.76 -7.81
CA ARG A 56 -19.58 10.77 -8.78
C ARG A 56 -18.99 11.00 -10.18
N TRP A 57 -18.94 12.26 -10.63
CA TRP A 57 -18.34 12.62 -11.91
C TRP A 57 -16.83 12.36 -11.91
N PHE A 58 -16.12 12.79 -10.86
CA PHE A 58 -14.67 12.69 -10.73
C PHE A 58 -14.18 11.23 -10.69
N HIS A 59 -14.91 10.35 -10.00
CA HIS A 59 -14.63 8.90 -9.96
C HIS A 59 -15.29 8.14 -11.13
N GLY A 60 -15.94 8.85 -12.05
CA GLY A 60 -16.47 8.26 -13.28
C GLY A 60 -15.33 7.75 -14.17
N LYS A 61 -15.60 6.69 -14.94
CA LYS A 61 -14.58 6.00 -15.76
C LYS A 61 -13.78 6.95 -16.66
N ASP A 62 -14.44 7.93 -17.27
CA ASP A 62 -13.79 8.85 -18.22
C ASP A 62 -12.84 9.85 -17.54
N VAL A 63 -13.20 10.32 -16.34
CA VAL A 63 -12.41 11.32 -15.60
C VAL A 63 -11.30 10.63 -14.82
N PHE A 64 -11.66 9.63 -14.01
CA PHE A 64 -10.69 8.84 -13.26
C PHE A 64 -9.76 8.06 -14.18
N GLY A 65 -10.24 7.57 -15.32
CA GLY A 65 -9.43 6.82 -16.28
C GLY A 65 -8.26 7.63 -16.84
N LYS A 66 -8.49 8.91 -17.15
CA LYS A 66 -7.40 9.81 -17.58
C LYS A 66 -6.33 9.98 -16.50
N TRP A 67 -6.73 10.11 -15.24
CA TRP A 67 -5.79 10.15 -14.12
C TRP A 67 -5.09 8.80 -13.94
N PHE A 68 -5.84 7.70 -13.96
CA PHE A 68 -5.29 6.35 -13.80
C PHE A 68 -4.26 5.99 -14.88
N GLU A 69 -4.47 6.43 -16.12
CA GLU A 69 -3.53 6.19 -17.22
C GLU A 69 -2.20 6.94 -17.06
N ILE A 70 -2.19 8.14 -16.47
CA ILE A 70 -0.93 8.89 -16.24
C ILE A 70 -0.12 8.34 -15.06
N GLU A 71 -0.76 7.63 -14.13
CA GLU A 71 -0.11 7.03 -12.96
C GLU A 71 0.84 5.89 -13.35
N ASN A 72 0.65 5.27 -14.53
CA ASN A 72 1.56 4.25 -15.09
C ASN A 72 1.94 3.13 -14.09
N GLY A 73 0.98 2.66 -13.29
CA GLY A 73 1.18 1.62 -12.29
C GLY A 73 1.71 2.09 -10.93
N TYR A 74 1.97 3.39 -10.74
CA TYR A 74 2.30 3.96 -9.44
C TYR A 74 1.10 3.89 -8.48
N ALA A 75 -0.08 4.24 -8.99
CA ALA A 75 -1.35 4.00 -8.35
C ALA A 75 -2.15 2.88 -9.05
N VAL A 76 -3.01 2.25 -8.27
CA VAL A 76 -3.83 1.09 -8.65
C VAL A 76 -5.30 1.45 -8.46
N GLY A 77 -6.16 0.96 -9.33
CA GLY A 77 -7.58 1.28 -9.29
C GLY A 77 -8.28 0.66 -8.09
N ALA A 78 -9.31 1.34 -7.58
CA ALA A 78 -10.06 0.91 -6.40
C ALA A 78 -10.95 -0.34 -6.64
N THR A 79 -11.13 -0.75 -7.89
CA THR A 79 -11.98 -1.89 -8.29
C THR A 79 -11.26 -2.78 -9.30
N THR A 80 -11.63 -4.05 -9.34
CA THR A 80 -11.03 -5.05 -10.25
C THR A 80 -11.22 -4.73 -11.73
N SER A 81 -12.18 -3.86 -12.10
CA SER A 81 -12.35 -3.41 -13.48
C SER A 81 -11.12 -2.69 -14.03
N TRP A 82 -10.40 -1.95 -13.18
CA TRP A 82 -9.21 -1.18 -13.57
C TRP A 82 -8.00 -2.06 -13.85
N GLU A 83 -8.04 -3.30 -13.39
CA GLU A 83 -7.02 -4.27 -13.74
C GLU A 83 -7.01 -4.47 -15.28
N ASN A 84 -8.17 -4.45 -15.94
CA ASN A 84 -8.27 -4.65 -17.40
C ASN A 84 -8.02 -3.39 -18.25
N ASN A 85 -7.54 -2.28 -17.67
CA ASN A 85 -7.30 -1.06 -18.45
C ASN A 85 -6.16 -1.26 -19.48
N PRO A 86 -6.31 -0.79 -20.74
CA PRO A 86 -5.28 -0.92 -21.77
C PRO A 86 -3.90 -0.31 -21.44
N MET A 87 -3.83 0.62 -20.49
CA MET A 87 -2.56 1.18 -19.99
C MET A 87 -1.58 0.07 -19.57
N TRP A 88 -2.06 -1.00 -18.94
CA TRP A 88 -1.20 -2.10 -18.50
C TRP A 88 -0.46 -2.80 -19.65
N GLU A 89 -1.01 -2.78 -20.86
CA GLU A 89 -0.36 -3.35 -22.05
C GLU A 89 0.78 -2.47 -22.58
N ARG A 90 0.74 -1.17 -22.26
CA ARG A 90 1.72 -0.16 -22.70
C ARG A 90 2.88 0.02 -21.71
N LEU A 91 2.78 -0.55 -20.51
CA LEU A 91 3.85 -0.52 -19.51
C LEU A 91 4.88 -1.60 -19.75
N ASP A 92 6.09 -1.35 -19.25
CA ASP A 92 7.16 -2.34 -19.16
C ASP A 92 6.69 -3.59 -18.41
N ASP A 93 7.20 -4.76 -18.82
CA ASP A 93 6.83 -6.05 -18.21
C ASP A 93 7.09 -6.08 -16.69
N SER A 94 8.11 -5.35 -16.23
CA SER A 94 8.44 -5.22 -14.82
C SER A 94 7.34 -4.55 -13.99
N LEU A 95 6.46 -3.74 -14.60
CA LEU A 95 5.38 -3.02 -13.91
C LEU A 95 4.03 -3.75 -13.98
N LYS A 96 3.84 -4.66 -14.94
CA LYS A 96 2.59 -5.41 -15.11
C LYS A 96 2.11 -6.14 -13.85
N PRO A 97 2.97 -6.70 -12.98
CA PRO A 97 2.54 -7.34 -11.74
C PRO A 97 1.74 -6.42 -10.79
N PHE A 98 1.98 -5.09 -10.83
CA PHE A 98 1.28 -4.14 -9.96
C PHE A 98 -0.23 -4.09 -10.21
N ARG A 99 -0.68 -4.47 -11.41
CA ARG A 99 -2.11 -4.59 -11.76
C ARG A 99 -2.91 -5.35 -10.72
N THR A 100 -2.32 -6.38 -10.11
CA THR A 100 -3.00 -7.24 -9.12
C THR A 100 -2.38 -7.18 -7.73
N SER A 101 -1.36 -6.34 -7.53
CA SER A 101 -0.65 -6.22 -6.24
C SER A 101 -1.57 -5.89 -5.04
N PRO A 102 -2.69 -5.16 -5.19
CA PRO A 102 -3.55 -4.83 -4.03
C PRO A 102 -4.40 -6.01 -3.56
N ARG A 103 -4.44 -7.11 -4.32
CA ARG A 103 -5.24 -8.27 -3.96
C ARG A 103 -4.70 -8.91 -2.69
N GLY A 104 -5.54 -8.96 -1.67
CA GLY A 104 -5.16 -9.47 -0.36
C GLY A 104 -4.37 -8.47 0.49
N THR A 105 -4.31 -7.19 0.10
CA THR A 105 -3.76 -6.13 0.95
C THR A 105 -4.49 -6.07 2.29
N ARG A 106 -3.75 -5.81 3.36
CA ARG A 106 -4.31 -5.52 4.68
C ARG A 106 -4.09 -4.07 5.04
N MET A 107 -5.13 -3.45 5.60
CA MET A 107 -5.07 -2.10 6.15
C MET A 107 -4.40 -2.10 7.52
N LEU A 108 -3.88 -0.94 7.94
CA LEU A 108 -3.45 -0.72 9.32
C LEU A 108 -4.57 -1.08 10.29
N GLY A 109 -4.22 -1.81 11.35
CA GLY A 109 -5.16 -2.28 12.37
C GLY A 109 -5.73 -3.68 12.13
N HIS A 110 -5.51 -4.30 10.96
CA HIS A 110 -5.92 -5.69 10.72
C HIS A 110 -5.39 -6.64 11.80
N ALA A 111 -6.17 -7.61 12.31
CA ALA A 111 -7.53 -8.00 11.88
C ALA A 111 -8.69 -7.17 12.47
N GLY A 112 -8.38 -6.12 13.25
CA GLY A 112 -9.34 -5.15 13.74
C GLY A 112 -9.58 -3.97 12.78
N PRO A 113 -10.44 -3.01 13.17
CA PRO A 113 -10.69 -1.81 12.40
C PRO A 113 -9.50 -0.81 12.44
N PRO A 114 -9.33 0.04 11.41
CA PRO A 114 -8.36 1.13 11.42
C PRO A 114 -8.82 2.25 12.37
N THR A 115 -8.52 2.10 13.65
CA THR A 115 -8.91 3.03 14.72
C THR A 115 -7.76 3.97 15.10
N ALA A 116 -8.06 5.00 15.90
CA ALA A 116 -7.04 5.84 16.51
C ALA A 116 -6.01 5.02 17.31
N LYS A 117 -6.44 3.95 18.01
CA LYS A 117 -5.54 3.02 18.70
C LYS A 117 -4.58 2.32 17.73
N ALA A 118 -5.08 1.85 16.58
CA ALA A 118 -4.23 1.26 15.54
C ALA A 118 -3.23 2.26 14.95
N THR A 119 -3.66 3.51 14.73
CA THR A 119 -2.77 4.59 14.31
C THR A 119 -1.72 4.91 15.36
N GLU A 120 -2.09 4.92 16.65
CA GLU A 120 -1.13 5.17 17.74
C GLU A 120 -0.02 4.13 17.78
N VAL A 121 -0.36 2.84 17.60
CA VAL A 121 0.63 1.75 17.49
C VAL A 121 1.60 1.99 16.34
N TYR A 122 1.08 2.40 15.18
CA TYR A 122 1.87 2.68 13.99
C TYR A 122 2.80 3.89 14.21
N THR A 123 2.26 5.00 14.72
CA THR A 123 3.03 6.24 14.95
C THR A 123 4.08 6.09 16.05
N LYS A 124 3.87 5.20 17.02
CA LYS A 124 4.88 4.86 18.04
C LYS A 124 5.91 3.83 17.57
N TYR A 125 5.83 3.37 16.32
CA TYR A 125 6.75 2.40 15.73
C TYR A 125 6.86 1.08 16.49
N ILE A 126 5.86 0.68 17.30
CA ILE A 126 5.97 -0.45 18.23
C ILE A 126 6.42 -1.75 17.53
N ILE A 127 5.82 -2.06 16.37
CA ILE A 127 6.18 -3.27 15.60
C ILE A 127 7.54 -3.12 14.92
N THR A 128 7.88 -1.93 14.41
CA THR A 128 9.20 -1.65 13.82
C THR A 128 10.31 -1.80 14.86
N ASP A 129 10.10 -1.22 16.03
CA ASP A 129 11.04 -1.26 17.15
C ASP A 129 11.20 -2.68 17.71
N MET A 130 10.14 -3.50 17.67
CA MET A 130 10.23 -4.92 18.02
C MET A 130 11.27 -5.62 17.13
N TYR A 131 11.19 -5.45 15.81
CA TYR A 131 12.15 -6.03 14.88
C TYR A 131 13.54 -5.40 15.03
N ALA A 132 13.62 -4.08 15.25
CA ALA A 132 14.89 -3.39 15.46
C ALA A 132 15.64 -3.92 16.70
N LYS A 133 14.92 -4.14 17.81
CA LYS A 133 15.48 -4.73 19.04
C LYS A 133 16.03 -6.13 18.80
N ALA A 134 15.28 -6.97 18.08
CA ALA A 134 15.73 -8.30 17.72
C ALA A 134 17.00 -8.26 16.84
N ALA A 135 17.02 -7.39 15.83
CA ALA A 135 18.18 -7.19 14.96
C ALA A 135 19.43 -6.67 15.71
N GLN A 136 19.22 -5.95 16.81
CA GLN A 136 20.28 -5.45 17.70
C GLN A 136 20.73 -6.47 18.77
N GLY A 137 20.21 -7.70 18.74
CA GLY A 137 20.65 -8.79 19.61
C GLY A 137 19.78 -9.05 20.84
N THR A 138 18.64 -8.37 20.99
CA THR A 138 17.64 -8.78 22.00
C THR A 138 17.07 -10.15 21.61
N PRO A 139 16.93 -11.12 22.54
CA PRO A 139 16.30 -12.40 22.24
C PRO A 139 14.91 -12.19 21.60
N PRO A 140 14.54 -12.90 20.52
CA PRO A 140 13.28 -12.66 19.81
C PRO A 140 12.04 -12.72 20.70
N ALA A 141 12.01 -13.66 21.65
CA ALA A 141 10.91 -13.79 22.61
C ALA A 141 10.75 -12.55 23.50
N ASP A 142 11.86 -11.95 23.93
CA ASP A 142 11.86 -10.75 24.78
C ASP A 142 11.45 -9.51 23.98
N ALA A 143 11.88 -9.40 22.72
CA ALA A 143 11.47 -8.32 21.83
C ALA A 143 9.94 -8.34 21.59
N VAL A 144 9.37 -9.53 21.32
CA VAL A 144 7.92 -9.71 21.17
C VAL A 144 7.19 -9.40 22.47
N LYS A 145 7.68 -9.87 23.62
CA LYS A 145 7.10 -9.59 24.94
C LYS A 145 7.06 -8.09 25.24
N TRP A 146 8.12 -7.36 24.89
CA TRP A 146 8.15 -5.90 25.00
C TRP A 146 7.05 -5.25 24.13
N ALA A 147 6.97 -5.65 22.86
CA ALA A 147 5.98 -5.11 21.94
C ALA A 147 4.55 -5.39 22.40
N GLU A 148 4.26 -6.61 22.86
CA GLU A 148 2.98 -6.97 23.47
C GLU A 148 2.63 -6.04 24.64
N GLY A 149 3.59 -5.76 25.52
CA GLY A 149 3.40 -4.82 26.64
C GLY A 149 3.03 -3.41 26.19
N GLU A 150 3.68 -2.88 25.16
CA GLU A 150 3.36 -1.57 24.58
C GLU A 150 1.98 -1.56 23.90
N LEU A 151 1.61 -2.65 23.21
CA LEU A 151 0.29 -2.80 22.62
C LEU A 151 -0.82 -2.82 23.68
N LYS A 152 -0.63 -3.54 24.80
CA LYS A 152 -1.61 -3.59 25.90
C LYS A 152 -1.89 -2.22 26.50
N LYS A 153 -0.85 -1.40 26.69
CA LYS A 153 -1.01 -0.01 27.16
C LYS A 153 -1.92 0.84 26.26
N ILE A 154 -2.04 0.51 24.99
CA ILE A 154 -2.89 1.24 24.04
C ILE A 154 -4.28 0.61 23.97
N TYR A 155 -4.35 -0.71 23.82
CA TYR A 155 -5.61 -1.40 23.57
C TYR A 155 -6.45 -1.63 24.83
N GLU A 156 -5.83 -1.81 25.98
CA GLU A 156 -6.48 -2.11 27.27
C GLU A 156 -6.65 -0.87 28.17
N ALA A 157 -6.11 0.28 27.75
CA ALA A 157 -6.42 1.57 28.36
C ALA A 157 -7.84 2.06 28.05
#